data_AF-A0A1S4EB17-F1
#
_entry.id   AF-A0A1S4EB17-F1
#
_cell.length_a   1.000
_cell.length_b   1.000
_cell.length_c   1.000
_cell.angle_alpha   90.00
_cell.angle_beta   90.00
_cell.angle_gamma   90.00
#
_symmetry.space_group_name_H-M   'P 1'
#
loop_
_entity.id
_entity.type
_entity.pdbx_description
1 polymer ?
#
loop_
_entity_poly.entity_id
_entity_poly.type
_entity_poly.pdbx_seq_one_letter_code
_entity_poly.pdbx_strand_id
1 'polypeptide(L)'
;MRIETCYFCSSKIYPGHGIQFVRNDCKIFRFCRSKCHKLFKRKKNPRKTAWTKAYRKVRGKDLAVDPSFEFAKRRNVPLKYDREFWNKTVEAIKKVEHIKTKRHNLYLAQRLRKAREVETARDIKAVQRDIAILNEVIRAKKKKMVEAGIVEEIHESENEAEKKHMVVDIDWETNEDKLTYIKI
;
A
#
# COMPACT_ATOMS: atom_id res chain seq x y z
N MET A 1 1.81 32.75 -1.03
CA MET A 1 0.62 31.88 -0.90
C MET A 1 1.02 30.59 -0.17
N ARG A 2 0.26 30.12 0.84
CA ARG A 2 0.64 28.94 1.65
C ARG A 2 -0.39 27.82 1.52
N ILE A 3 0.09 26.60 1.31
CA ILE A 3 -0.74 25.39 1.32
C ILE A 3 -0.79 24.87 2.75
N GLU A 4 -1.99 24.83 3.32
CA GLU A 4 -2.21 24.36 4.69
C GLU A 4 -2.63 22.89 4.72
N THR A 5 -2.51 22.26 5.88
CA THR A 5 -2.97 20.88 6.07
C THR A 5 -4.27 20.84 6.87
N CYS A 6 -5.23 20.04 6.40
CA CYS A 6 -6.48 19.79 7.11
C CYS A 6 -6.23 19.12 8.46
N TYR A 7 -6.86 19.63 9.52
CA TYR A 7 -6.74 19.08 10.86
C TYR A 7 -7.23 17.63 10.95
N PHE A 8 -8.33 17.30 10.27
CA PHE A 8 -8.96 15.98 10.42
C PHE A 8 -8.32 14.92 9.52
N CYS A 9 -8.17 15.20 8.22
CA CYS A 9 -7.70 14.20 7.26
C CYS A 9 -6.24 14.34 6.84
N SER A 10 -5.58 15.45 7.22
CA SER A 10 -4.22 15.82 6.78
C SER A 10 -4.05 16.02 5.27
N SER A 11 -5.14 16.15 4.50
CA SER A 11 -5.10 16.56 3.09
C SER A 11 -4.64 18.02 2.95
N LYS A 12 -4.12 18.37 1.77
CA LYS A 12 -3.75 19.75 1.44
C LYS A 12 -4.99 20.63 1.27
N ILE A 13 -4.88 21.89 1.70
CA ILE A 13 -5.90 22.94 1.55
C ILE A 13 -5.25 24.05 0.74
N TYR A 14 -5.78 24.27 -0.45
CA TYR A 14 -5.42 25.40 -1.29
C TYR A 14 -6.23 26.63 -0.87
N PRO A 15 -5.71 27.84 -1.08
CA PRO A 15 -6.46 29.07 -0.78
C PRO A 15 -7.78 29.15 -1.53
N GLY A 16 -8.78 29.77 -0.89
CA GLY A 16 -10.16 29.79 -1.38
C GLY A 16 -10.95 28.51 -1.11
N HIS A 17 -10.32 27.45 -0.58
CA HIS A 17 -11.00 26.19 -0.28
C HIS A 17 -11.09 25.90 1.22
N GLY A 18 -12.16 25.20 1.59
CA GLY A 18 -12.35 24.67 2.93
C GLY A 18 -12.99 25.66 3.89
N ILE A 19 -12.88 25.35 5.18
CA ILE A 19 -13.47 26.15 6.27
C ILE A 19 -12.43 26.27 7.38
N GLN A 20 -12.34 27.46 7.97
CA GLN A 20 -11.53 27.72 9.16
C GLN A 20 -12.45 27.89 10.37
N PHE A 21 -12.17 27.16 11.43
CA PHE A 21 -12.83 27.30 12.73
C PHE A 21 -11.81 27.81 13.74
N VAL A 22 -12.11 28.94 14.38
CA VAL A 22 -11.30 29.51 15.46
C VAL A 22 -12.01 29.19 16.76
N ARG A 23 -11.31 28.53 17.68
CA ARG A 23 -11.82 28.22 19.02
C ARG A 23 -11.39 29.32 19.99
N ASN A 24 -12.11 29.46 21.11
CA ASN A 24 -11.85 30.48 22.13
C ASN A 24 -10.41 30.47 22.69
N ASP A 25 -9.71 29.33 22.66
CA ASP A 25 -8.28 29.23 23.03
C ASP A 25 -7.32 29.72 21.93
N CYS A 26 -7.81 30.57 21.01
CA CYS A 26 -7.13 31.07 19.82
C CYS A 26 -6.58 29.97 18.89
N LYS A 27 -7.00 28.70 19.05
CA LYS A 27 -6.55 27.63 18.16
C LYS A 27 -7.34 27.64 16.86
N ILE A 28 -6.59 27.63 15.77
CA ILE A 28 -7.11 27.66 14.41
C ILE A 28 -7.15 26.23 13.86
N PHE A 29 -8.35 25.76 13.55
CA PHE A 29 -8.57 24.47 12.89
C PHE A 29 -8.99 24.72 11.44
N ARG A 30 -8.19 24.23 10.49
CA ARG A 30 -8.50 24.30 9.07
C ARG A 30 -9.03 22.96 8.57
N PHE A 31 -10.11 22.98 7.79
CA PHE A 31 -10.73 21.80 7.22
C PHE A 31 -10.81 21.89 5.70
N CYS A 32 -10.46 20.83 4.99
CA CYS A 32 -10.49 20.82 3.52
C CYS A 32 -11.92 20.77 2.94
N ARG A 33 -12.86 20.14 3.65
CA ARG A 33 -14.23 19.86 3.17
C ARG A 33 -15.22 19.85 4.33
N SER A 34 -16.50 20.04 4.03
CA SER A 34 -17.61 19.98 4.99
C SER A 34 -17.66 18.65 5.76
N LYS A 35 -17.30 17.52 5.13
CA LYS A 35 -17.18 16.21 5.80
C LYS A 35 -16.26 16.24 7.01
N CYS A 36 -15.06 16.81 6.85
CA CYS A 36 -14.07 16.91 7.94
C CYS A 36 -14.57 17.82 9.07
N HIS A 37 -15.19 18.94 8.69
CA HIS A 37 -15.75 19.90 9.64
C HIS A 37 -16.93 19.29 10.45
N LYS A 38 -17.86 18.60 9.78
CA LYS A 38 -18.99 17.91 10.44
C LYS A 38 -18.49 16.80 11.38
N LEU A 39 -17.49 16.01 10.98
CA LEU A 39 -16.92 14.97 11.85
C LEU A 39 -16.21 15.55 13.07
N PHE A 40 -15.52 16.67 12.91
CA PHE A 40 -14.92 17.41 14.01
C PHE A 40 -15.98 17.94 14.99
N LYS A 41 -17.07 18.54 14.49
CA LYS A 41 -18.22 18.96 15.32
C LYS A 41 -18.86 17.79 16.07
N ARG A 42 -18.95 16.61 15.44
CA ARG A 42 -19.40 15.36 16.06
C ARG A 42 -18.35 14.72 16.99
N LYS A 43 -17.28 15.44 17.33
CA LYS A 43 -16.19 15.01 18.23
C LYS A 43 -15.57 13.65 17.85
N LYS A 44 -15.57 13.30 16.55
CA LYS A 44 -14.97 12.05 16.08
C LYS A 44 -13.45 12.16 16.14
N ASN A 45 -12.79 11.10 16.62
CA ASN A 45 -11.33 11.06 16.69
C ASN A 45 -10.74 10.65 15.32
N PRO A 46 -9.89 11.49 14.68
CA PRO A 46 -9.23 11.14 13.42
C PRO A 46 -8.43 9.82 13.52
N ARG A 47 -7.81 9.54 14.66
CA ARG A 47 -7.00 8.33 14.88
C ARG A 47 -7.82 7.03 14.87
N LYS A 48 -9.14 7.11 15.05
CA LYS A 48 -10.08 5.98 14.93
C LYS A 48 -10.77 5.93 13.56
N THR A 49 -10.62 6.96 12.74
CA THR A 49 -11.32 7.09 11.45
C THR A 49 -10.46 6.56 10.32
N ALA A 50 -10.83 5.39 9.78
CA ALA A 50 -9.97 4.54 8.93
C ALA A 50 -9.35 5.21 7.68
N TRP A 51 -10.06 6.15 7.06
CA TRP A 51 -9.65 6.80 5.82
C TRP A 51 -8.67 7.97 6.02
N THR A 52 -8.49 8.44 7.26
CA THR A 52 -7.60 9.57 7.55
C THR A 52 -6.13 9.16 7.52
N LYS A 53 -5.23 10.10 7.22
CA LYS A 53 -3.78 9.86 7.31
C LYS A 53 -3.32 9.61 8.74
N ALA A 54 -3.97 10.24 9.73
CA ALA A 54 -3.68 10.00 11.15
C ALA A 54 -3.91 8.53 11.54
N TYR A 55 -5.05 7.95 11.15
CA TYR A 55 -5.32 6.52 11.35
C TYR A 55 -4.28 5.63 10.67
N ARG A 56 -3.95 5.94 9.41
CA ARG A 56 -2.98 5.15 8.62
C ARG A 56 -1.60 5.13 9.28
N LYS A 57 -1.12 6.25 9.81
CA LYS A 57 0.16 6.31 10.54
C LYS A 57 0.13 5.50 11.83
N VAL A 58 -0.90 5.67 12.67
CA VAL A 58 -1.02 4.95 13.95
C VAL A 58 -1.13 3.43 13.75
N ARG A 59 -1.78 2.98 12.67
CA ARG A 59 -1.94 1.56 12.36
C ARG A 59 -0.81 0.98 11.50
N GLY A 60 0.30 1.70 11.30
CA GLY A 60 1.42 1.23 10.47
C GLY A 60 1.06 0.98 9.00
N LYS A 61 0.03 1.65 8.46
CA LYS A 61 -0.33 1.52 7.04
C LYS A 61 0.52 2.41 6.12
N ASP A 62 1.01 3.53 6.64
CA ASP A 62 1.91 4.47 5.95
C ASP A 62 3.22 4.58 6.75
N LEU A 63 4.34 4.85 6.07
CA LEU A 63 5.63 5.13 6.68
C LEU A 63 5.54 6.36 7.61
N ALA A 64 5.84 6.17 8.89
CA ALA A 64 5.68 7.20 9.92
C ALA A 64 6.98 7.95 10.26
N VAL A 65 8.11 7.23 10.33
CA VAL A 65 9.43 7.73 10.70
C VAL A 65 10.34 7.60 9.50
N ASP A 66 10.77 8.73 8.93
CA ASP A 66 11.73 8.78 7.82
C ASP A 66 12.45 10.14 7.81
N PRO A 67 13.78 10.18 7.57
CA PRO A 67 14.53 11.43 7.51
C PRO A 67 14.03 12.42 6.44
N SER A 68 13.40 11.95 5.34
CA SER A 68 12.87 12.86 4.32
C SER A 68 11.77 13.78 4.85
N PHE A 69 11.10 13.42 5.96
CA PHE A 69 10.06 14.25 6.56
C PHE A 69 10.61 15.46 7.30
N GLU A 70 11.89 15.46 7.69
CA GLU A 70 12.50 16.58 8.41
C GLU A 70 12.65 17.83 7.53
N PHE A 71 12.81 17.64 6.21
CA PHE A 71 12.89 18.74 5.24
C PHE A 71 11.61 19.58 5.16
N ALA A 72 10.46 19.03 5.57
CA ALA A 72 9.17 19.72 5.57
C ALA A 72 8.88 20.55 6.85
N LYS A 73 9.85 20.64 7.77
CA LYS A 73 9.70 21.37 9.05
C LYS A 73 9.44 22.86 8.82
N ARG A 74 8.56 23.44 9.65
CA ARG A 74 8.33 24.90 9.67
C ARG A 74 9.57 25.59 10.26
N ARG A 75 10.16 26.52 9.49
CA ARG A 75 11.23 27.40 9.95
C ARG A 75 10.62 28.72 10.43
N ASN A 76 10.95 29.13 11.65
CA ASN A 76 10.47 30.40 12.24
C ASN A 76 11.49 31.54 12.05
N VAL A 77 12.74 31.21 11.73
CA VAL A 77 13.79 32.19 11.43
C VAL A 77 13.89 32.35 9.91
N PRO A 78 13.67 33.55 9.37
CA PRO A 78 13.90 33.83 7.96
C PRO A 78 15.40 33.89 7.67
N LEU A 79 15.78 33.51 6.45
CA LEU A 79 17.12 33.73 5.91
C LEU A 79 17.07 34.89 4.92
N LYS A 80 18.19 35.60 4.76
CA LYS A 80 18.34 36.56 3.66
C LYS A 80 18.24 35.81 2.33
N TYR A 81 17.57 36.40 1.36
CA TYR A 81 17.46 35.83 0.04
C TYR A 81 18.84 35.77 -0.64
N ASP A 82 19.19 34.59 -1.14
CA ASP A 82 20.33 34.35 -2.01
C ASP A 82 19.86 33.45 -3.17
N ARG A 83 20.12 33.89 -4.40
CA ARG A 83 19.67 33.22 -5.63
C ARG A 83 20.33 31.85 -5.77
N GLU A 84 21.61 31.71 -5.48
CA GLU A 84 22.32 30.44 -5.61
C GLU A 84 21.78 29.41 -4.63
N PHE A 85 21.63 29.82 -3.37
CA PHE A 85 21.02 29.01 -2.33
C PHE A 85 19.60 28.57 -2.71
N TRP A 86 18.81 29.46 -3.30
CA TRP A 86 17.43 29.15 -3.70
C TRP A 86 17.37 28.14 -4.84
N ASN A 87 18.23 28.28 -5.86
CA ASN A 87 18.33 27.32 -6.96
C ASN A 87 18.74 25.93 -6.46
N LYS A 88 19.79 25.86 -5.64
CA LYS A 88 20.23 24.61 -4.98
C LYS A 88 19.11 23.97 -4.17
N THR A 89 18.31 24.78 -3.46
CA THR A 89 17.17 24.30 -2.67
C THR A 89 16.07 23.71 -3.54
N VAL A 90 15.72 24.34 -4.66
CA VAL A 90 14.69 23.84 -5.59
C VAL A 90 15.09 22.50 -6.20
N GLU A 91 16.36 22.34 -6.58
CA GLU A 91 16.88 21.05 -7.06
C GLU A 91 16.86 19.97 -5.98
N ALA A 92 17.28 20.32 -4.76
CA ALA A 92 17.25 19.40 -3.63
C ALA A 92 15.82 18.91 -3.31
N ILE A 93 14.81 19.77 -3.39
CA ILE A 93 13.41 19.41 -3.16
C ILE A 93 12.94 18.30 -4.12
N LYS A 94 13.29 18.40 -5.41
CA LYS A 94 12.94 17.38 -6.41
C LYS A 94 13.57 16.02 -6.08
N LYS A 95 14.85 16.02 -5.71
CA LYS A 95 15.59 14.82 -5.30
C LYS A 95 14.99 14.18 -4.05
N VAL A 96 14.67 14.98 -3.03
CA VAL A 96 14.04 14.52 -1.78
C VAL A 96 12.67 13.89 -2.06
N GLU A 97 11.84 14.47 -2.93
CA GLU A 97 10.52 13.91 -3.25
C GLU A 97 10.62 12.57 -3.99
N HIS A 98 11.60 12.41 -4.88
CA HIS A 98 11.87 11.13 -5.54
C HIS A 98 12.25 10.04 -4.53
N ILE A 99 13.18 10.34 -3.62
CA ILE A 99 13.61 9.43 -2.55
C ILE A 99 12.42 9.05 -1.66
N LYS A 100 11.63 10.04 -1.24
CA LYS A 100 10.45 9.84 -0.41
C LYS A 100 9.42 8.94 -1.08
N THR A 101 9.16 9.15 -2.37
CA THR A 101 8.23 8.31 -3.15
C THR A 101 8.75 6.88 -3.26
N LYS A 102 10.03 6.69 -3.58
CA LYS A 102 10.66 5.37 -3.66
C LYS A 102 10.56 4.61 -2.33
N ARG A 103 10.90 5.23 -1.21
CA ARG A 103 10.79 4.64 0.14
C ARG A 103 9.36 4.31 0.51
N HIS A 104 8.41 5.19 0.18
CA HIS A 104 6.99 4.94 0.43
C HIS A 104 6.48 3.73 -0.36
N ASN A 105 6.83 3.63 -1.65
CA ASN A 105 6.41 2.51 -2.50
C ASN A 105 7.01 1.19 -2.03
N LEU A 106 8.28 1.19 -1.61
CA LEU A 106 8.93 0.02 -1.03
C LEU A 106 8.23 -0.44 0.26
N TYR A 107 7.89 0.49 1.16
CA TYR A 107 7.12 0.18 2.37
C TYR A 107 5.76 -0.45 2.05
N LEU A 108 5.06 0.08 1.04
CA LEU A 108 3.78 -0.47 0.58
C LEU A 108 3.95 -1.88 -0.01
N ALA A 109 4.96 -2.10 -0.85
CA ALA A 109 5.23 -3.39 -1.46
C ALA A 109 5.55 -4.47 -0.41
N GLN A 110 6.44 -4.17 0.54
CA GLN A 110 6.76 -5.08 1.65
C GLN A 110 5.54 -5.42 2.50
N ARG A 111 4.67 -4.43 2.75
CA ARG A 111 3.43 -4.64 3.50
C ARG A 111 2.44 -5.53 2.75
N LEU A 112 2.33 -5.37 1.43
CA LEU A 112 1.42 -6.16 0.59
C LEU A 112 1.93 -7.58 0.33
N ARG A 113 3.25 -7.80 0.31
CA ARG A 113 3.88 -9.13 0.13
C ARG A 113 3.31 -10.17 1.10
N LYS A 114 3.19 -9.82 2.38
CA LYS A 114 2.62 -10.72 3.42
C LYS A 114 1.19 -11.17 3.14
N ALA A 115 0.39 -10.33 2.47
CA ALA A 115 -1.00 -10.69 2.16
C ALA A 115 -1.07 -11.76 1.07
N ARG A 116 -0.13 -11.75 0.12
CA ARG A 116 -0.05 -12.71 -0.98
C ARG A 116 0.23 -14.13 -0.47
N GLU A 117 1.13 -14.29 0.49
CA GLU A 117 1.44 -15.59 1.10
C GLU A 117 0.19 -16.22 1.75
N VAL A 118 -0.61 -15.41 2.44
CA VAL A 118 -1.85 -15.85 3.08
C VAL A 118 -2.92 -16.19 2.03
N GLU A 119 -3.00 -15.43 0.95
CA GLU A 119 -3.90 -15.70 -0.18
C GLU A 119 -3.55 -17.04 -0.84
N THR A 120 -2.28 -17.27 -1.19
CA THR A 120 -1.83 -18.54 -1.77
C THR A 120 -2.14 -19.75 -0.88
N ALA A 121 -1.97 -19.62 0.45
CA ALA A 121 -2.30 -20.69 1.37
C ALA A 121 -3.82 -20.97 1.44
N ARG A 122 -4.66 -19.93 1.33
CA ARG A 122 -6.12 -20.09 1.27
C ARG A 122 -6.55 -20.73 -0.04
N ASP A 123 -5.93 -20.35 -1.15
CA ASP A 123 -6.24 -20.88 -2.48
C ASP A 123 -5.91 -22.37 -2.55
N ILE A 124 -4.73 -22.79 -2.07
CA ILE A 124 -4.37 -24.20 -1.95
C ILE A 124 -5.41 -24.95 -1.10
N LYS A 125 -5.80 -24.37 0.05
CA LYS A 125 -6.81 -24.98 0.93
C LYS A 125 -8.22 -25.00 0.31
N ALA A 126 -8.55 -24.06 -0.57
CA ALA A 126 -9.82 -24.03 -1.30
C ALA A 126 -9.84 -25.11 -2.37
N VAL A 127 -8.77 -25.18 -3.19
CA VAL A 127 -8.58 -26.22 -4.20
C VAL A 127 -8.65 -27.61 -3.56
N GLN A 128 -7.99 -27.83 -2.43
CA GLN A 128 -8.01 -29.11 -1.71
C GLN A 128 -9.38 -29.53 -1.17
N ARG A 129 -10.22 -28.57 -0.76
CA ARG A 129 -11.58 -28.87 -0.28
C ARG A 129 -12.54 -29.14 -1.43
N ASP A 130 -12.41 -28.36 -2.50
CA ASP A 130 -13.35 -28.35 -3.61
C ASP A 130 -12.83 -29.13 -4.84
N ILE A 131 -11.93 -30.12 -4.62
CA ILE A 131 -11.33 -30.96 -5.68
C ILE A 131 -12.41 -31.63 -6.54
N ALA A 132 -13.52 -32.09 -5.94
CA ALA A 132 -14.59 -32.78 -6.65
C ALA A 132 -15.25 -31.87 -7.71
N ILE A 133 -15.53 -30.62 -7.36
CA ILE A 133 -16.13 -29.63 -8.27
C ILE A 133 -15.15 -29.33 -9.42
N LEU A 134 -13.86 -29.19 -9.12
CA LEU A 134 -12.82 -29.02 -10.14
C LEU A 134 -12.77 -30.21 -11.11
N ASN A 135 -12.83 -31.44 -10.61
CA ASN A 135 -12.79 -32.64 -11.44
C ASN A 135 -14.02 -32.76 -12.36
N GLU A 136 -15.21 -32.39 -11.88
CA GLU A 136 -16.42 -32.36 -12.71
C GLU A 136 -16.31 -31.32 -13.83
N VAL A 137 -15.80 -30.12 -13.52
CA VAL A 137 -15.55 -29.07 -14.52
C VAL A 137 -14.51 -29.52 -15.55
N ILE A 138 -13.42 -30.17 -15.10
CA ILE A 138 -12.38 -30.72 -15.99
C ILE A 138 -12.97 -31.79 -16.92
N ARG A 139 -13.78 -32.72 -16.38
CA ARG A 139 -14.45 -33.76 -17.18
C ARG A 139 -15.41 -33.16 -18.21
N ALA A 140 -16.25 -32.21 -17.82
CA ALA A 140 -17.17 -31.53 -18.73
C ALA A 140 -16.43 -30.74 -19.83
N LYS A 141 -15.29 -30.13 -19.49
CA LYS A 141 -14.45 -29.42 -20.46
C LYS A 141 -13.73 -30.38 -21.42
N LYS A 142 -13.18 -31.49 -20.93
CA LYS A 142 -12.60 -32.56 -21.78
C LYS A 142 -13.64 -33.08 -22.77
N LYS A 143 -14.85 -33.39 -22.32
CA LYS A 143 -15.94 -33.88 -23.19
C LYS A 143 -16.24 -32.91 -24.35
N LYS A 144 -16.33 -31.60 -24.06
CA LYS A 144 -16.52 -30.57 -25.10
C LYS A 144 -15.33 -30.44 -26.07
N MET A 145 -14.10 -30.68 -25.61
CA MET A 145 -12.92 -30.61 -26.48
C MET A 145 -12.77 -31.84 -27.38
N VAL A 146 -13.19 -33.02 -26.90
CA VAL A 146 -13.30 -34.25 -27.70
C VAL A 146 -14.41 -34.10 -28.75
N GLU A 147 -15.58 -33.58 -28.36
CA GLU A 147 -16.68 -33.27 -29.30
C GLU A 147 -16.29 -32.24 -30.37
N ALA A 148 -15.36 -31.32 -30.05
CA ALA A 148 -14.81 -30.34 -31.00
C ALA A 148 -13.67 -30.89 -31.88
N GLY A 149 -13.25 -32.15 -31.69
CA GLY A 149 -12.22 -32.81 -32.51
C GLY A 149 -10.78 -32.34 -32.29
N ILE A 150 -10.49 -31.67 -31.16
CA ILE A 150 -9.19 -31.04 -30.90
C ILE A 150 -8.22 -32.00 -30.16
N VAL A 151 -8.73 -33.03 -29.47
CA VAL A 151 -7.94 -33.98 -28.68
C VAL A 151 -8.49 -35.40 -28.86
N GLU A 152 -7.64 -36.37 -29.23
CA GLU A 152 -7.98 -37.80 -29.27
C GLU A 152 -7.99 -38.43 -27.86
N GLU A 153 -8.91 -39.36 -27.60
CA GLU A 153 -9.02 -40.04 -26.31
C GLU A 153 -7.80 -40.95 -26.05
N ILE A 154 -6.91 -40.54 -25.14
CA ILE A 154 -5.87 -41.43 -24.60
C ILE A 154 -6.50 -42.32 -23.53
N HIS A 155 -6.52 -43.63 -23.81
CA HIS A 155 -7.01 -44.67 -22.91
C HIS A 155 -5.92 -45.04 -21.89
N GLU A 156 -5.95 -44.45 -20.68
CA GLU A 156 -5.03 -44.82 -19.59
C GLU A 156 -5.52 -46.08 -18.88
N SER A 157 -4.98 -47.25 -19.25
CA SER A 157 -4.96 -48.43 -18.38
C SER A 157 -3.68 -48.40 -17.52
N GLU A 158 -3.88 -48.45 -16.20
CA GLU A 158 -2.92 -48.80 -15.14
C GLU A 158 -1.65 -47.93 -15.00
N ASN A 159 -1.59 -47.15 -13.90
CA ASN A 159 -0.39 -47.05 -13.06
C ASN A 159 -0.75 -46.44 -11.70
N GLU A 160 -1.22 -47.30 -10.78
CA GLU A 160 -1.47 -46.99 -9.37
C GLU A 160 -0.18 -46.99 -8.50
N ALA A 161 1.01 -47.14 -9.11
CA ALA A 161 2.25 -47.46 -8.40
C ALA A 161 3.16 -46.27 -8.00
N GLU A 162 2.95 -45.04 -8.47
CA GLU A 162 3.87 -43.91 -8.18
C GLU A 162 3.36 -42.90 -7.13
N LYS A 163 2.44 -43.29 -6.24
CA LYS A 163 2.02 -42.44 -5.11
C LYS A 163 3.00 -42.40 -3.92
N LYS A 164 4.18 -43.00 -4.03
CA LYS A 164 5.25 -42.88 -3.02
C LYS A 164 6.29 -41.88 -3.51
N HIS A 165 6.53 -40.86 -2.69
CA HIS A 165 7.46 -39.74 -2.90
C HIS A 165 7.01 -38.65 -3.89
N MET A 166 6.10 -37.79 -3.41
CA MET A 166 6.23 -36.37 -3.73
C MET A 166 5.89 -35.54 -2.50
N VAL A 167 6.75 -35.65 -1.48
CA VAL A 167 6.97 -34.50 -0.60
C VAL A 167 7.59 -33.46 -1.53
N VAL A 168 6.78 -32.53 -2.03
CA VAL A 168 7.31 -31.35 -2.69
C VAL A 168 7.91 -30.53 -1.54
N ASP A 169 9.18 -30.78 -1.26
CA ASP A 169 10.02 -29.80 -0.59
C ASP A 169 10.01 -28.56 -1.50
N ILE A 170 9.10 -27.64 -1.20
CA ILE A 170 9.12 -26.31 -1.78
C ILE A 170 10.26 -25.60 -1.07
N ASP A 171 11.47 -25.83 -1.55
CA ASP A 171 12.63 -25.01 -1.24
C ASP A 171 12.32 -23.60 -1.74
N TRP A 172 11.86 -22.76 -0.82
CA TRP A 172 11.91 -21.33 -0.99
C TRP A 172 13.37 -20.93 -0.77
N GLU A 173 14.24 -21.14 -1.76
CA GLU A 173 15.48 -20.38 -1.77
C GLU A 173 15.10 -18.91 -1.92
N THR A 174 15.01 -18.19 -0.79
CA THR A 174 15.24 -16.76 -0.83
C THR A 174 16.62 -16.55 -1.40
N ASN A 175 16.64 -16.08 -2.63
CA ASN A 175 17.71 -15.24 -3.13
C ASN A 175 17.72 -13.95 -2.28
N GLU A 176 18.18 -14.07 -1.04
CA GLU A 176 18.87 -12.99 -0.36
C GLU A 176 20.12 -12.73 -1.18
N ASP A 177 20.08 -11.74 -2.05
CA ASP A 177 21.14 -10.73 -2.07
C ASP A 177 20.85 -9.60 -3.06
N LYS A 178 21.35 -8.42 -2.67
CA LYS A 178 21.37 -7.13 -3.38
C LYS A 178 20.15 -6.23 -3.19
N LEU A 179 19.88 -5.88 -1.94
CA LEU A 179 19.56 -4.49 -1.60
C LEU A 179 20.42 -4.07 -0.42
N THR A 180 21.67 -3.81 -0.76
CA THR A 180 22.64 -3.11 0.06
C THR A 180 21.99 -1.91 0.73
N TYR A 181 22.18 -1.85 2.04
CA TYR A 181 22.09 -0.63 2.83
C TYR A 181 22.82 0.50 2.09
N ILE A 182 22.08 1.45 1.55
CA ILE A 182 22.59 2.81 1.45
C ILE A 182 22.39 3.42 2.83
N LYS A 183 23.33 3.09 3.73
CA LYS A 183 23.68 3.99 4.83
C LYS A 183 24.18 5.27 4.14
N ILE A 184 23.57 6.39 4.53
CA ILE A 184 24.20 7.70 4.37
C ILE A 184 25.39 7.73 5.33
#